data_AF-A0A8H9IXK6-F1
#
_entry.id   AF-A0A8H9IXK6-F1
#
_cell.length_a   1.000
_cell.length_b   1.000
_cell.length_c   1.000
_cell.angle_alpha   90.00
_cell.angle_beta   90.00
_cell.angle_gamma   90.00
#
_symmetry.space_group_name_H-M   'P 1'
#
loop_
_entity.id
_entity.type
_entity.pdbx_description
1 polymer ?
#
loop_
_entity_poly.entity_id
_entity_poly.type
_entity_poly.pdbx_seq_one_letter_code
_entity_poly.pdbx_strand_id
1 'polypeptide(L)'
;MSAATDALTDPERGFLGCLMQLPAAAARRLLAGMRADDMAGAVTAPVLRLAIELAAADTAPAPVALYAHAITTGRAPGRQRREWLSGWLIDTYRDAPPPALADHLKTAVLEAAWRRALLAHTQRVQDAAETADVDRLHELADDTDVVDELWQRYHAARAGQVGTSLTARLGVAA
;
A
#
# COMPACT_ATOMS: atom_id res chain seq x y z
N MET A 1 15.63 18.64 -11.41
CA MET A 1 15.98 17.21 -11.43
C MET A 1 15.83 16.59 -10.02
N SER A 2 14.64 16.64 -9.39
CA SER A 2 14.41 16.17 -8.01
C SER A 2 13.40 15.01 -7.91
N ALA A 3 12.45 14.90 -8.84
CA ALA A 3 11.29 14.01 -8.72
C ALA A 3 11.61 12.50 -8.74
N ALA A 4 12.59 12.06 -9.54
CA ALA A 4 12.92 10.63 -9.65
C ALA A 4 13.62 10.07 -8.40
N THR A 5 14.34 10.91 -7.65
CA THR A 5 15.00 10.50 -6.39
C THR A 5 14.00 10.48 -5.23
N ASP A 6 13.00 11.37 -5.22
CA ASP A 6 11.93 11.37 -4.20
C ASP A 6 10.98 10.16 -4.34
N ALA A 7 10.77 9.65 -5.55
CA ALA A 7 10.02 8.41 -5.76
C ALA A 7 10.76 7.16 -5.22
N LEU A 8 12.08 7.24 -5.04
CA LEU A 8 12.89 6.20 -4.39
C LEU A 8 12.89 6.32 -2.86
N THR A 9 12.52 7.46 -2.29
CA THR A 9 12.47 7.68 -0.83
C THR A 9 11.08 7.48 -0.23
N ASP A 10 10.00 7.55 -1.02
CA ASP A 10 8.63 7.30 -0.59
C ASP A 10 7.97 6.14 -1.39
N PRO A 11 8.10 4.88 -0.92
CA PRO A 11 7.53 3.73 -1.61
C PRO A 11 6.00 3.73 -1.63
N GLU A 12 5.32 4.37 -0.67
CA GLU A 12 3.87 4.43 -0.61
C GLU A 12 3.31 5.33 -1.72
N ARG A 13 3.89 6.53 -1.86
CA ARG A 13 3.51 7.47 -2.92
C ARG A 13 3.88 6.92 -4.29
N GLY A 14 5.08 6.33 -4.44
CA GLY A 14 5.50 5.67 -5.67
C GLY A 14 4.54 4.56 -6.08
N PHE A 15 4.14 3.69 -5.14
CA PHE A 15 3.18 2.61 -5.39
C PHE A 15 1.83 3.13 -5.90
N LEU A 16 1.27 4.15 -5.24
CA LEU A 16 0.01 4.76 -5.64
C LEU A 16 0.11 5.42 -7.02
N GLY A 17 1.23 6.09 -7.31
CA GLY A 17 1.49 6.65 -8.64
C GLY A 17 1.52 5.58 -9.74
N CYS A 18 2.20 4.45 -9.52
CA CYS A 18 2.18 3.32 -10.46
C CYS A 18 0.78 2.74 -10.63
N LEU A 19 0.03 2.60 -9.52
CA LEU A 19 -1.32 2.05 -9.53
C LEU A 19 -2.28 2.88 -10.39
N MET A 20 -2.16 4.21 -10.35
CA MET A 20 -2.96 5.13 -11.16
C MET A 20 -2.69 5.03 -12.67
N GLN A 21 -1.59 4.40 -13.07
CA GLN A 21 -1.23 4.16 -14.48
C GLN A 21 -1.72 2.79 -15.00
N LEU A 22 -2.27 1.93 -14.13
CA LEU A 22 -2.68 0.58 -14.50
C LEU A 22 -4.15 0.50 -14.94
N PRO A 23 -4.47 -0.38 -15.91
CA PRO A 23 -5.85 -0.72 -16.22
C PRO A 23 -6.51 -1.48 -15.05
N ALA A 24 -7.84 -1.45 -14.99
CA ALA A 24 -8.63 -2.01 -13.88
C ALA A 24 -8.23 -3.44 -13.49
N ALA A 25 -8.13 -4.34 -14.47
CA ALA A 25 -7.76 -5.74 -14.22
C ALA A 25 -6.36 -5.89 -13.61
N ALA A 26 -5.38 -5.12 -14.09
CA ALA A 26 -4.02 -5.15 -13.56
C ALA A 26 -3.95 -4.52 -12.16
N ALA A 27 -4.65 -3.41 -11.93
CA ALA A 27 -4.78 -2.78 -10.62
C ALA A 27 -5.42 -3.72 -9.59
N ARG A 28 -6.51 -4.42 -9.96
CA ARG A 28 -7.19 -5.40 -9.11
C ARG A 28 -6.27 -6.55 -8.71
N ARG A 29 -5.51 -7.10 -9.67
CA ARG A 29 -4.49 -8.14 -9.39
C ARG A 29 -3.42 -7.63 -8.44
N LEU A 30 -2.90 -6.43 -8.70
CA LEU A 30 -1.86 -5.82 -7.88
C LEU A 30 -2.35 -5.54 -6.45
N LEU A 31 -3.59 -5.07 -6.28
CA LEU A 31 -4.19 -4.76 -4.98
C LEU A 31 -4.65 -5.99 -4.19
N ALA A 32 -4.62 -7.20 -4.78
CA ALA A 32 -5.02 -8.41 -4.06
C ALA A 32 -4.21 -8.58 -2.76
N GLY A 33 -4.92 -8.71 -1.63
CA GLY A 33 -4.34 -8.84 -0.30
C GLY A 33 -3.86 -7.53 0.34
N MET A 34 -3.94 -6.39 -0.34
CA MET A 34 -3.63 -5.08 0.24
C MET A 34 -4.80 -4.56 1.07
N ARG A 35 -4.48 -3.82 2.14
CA ARG A 35 -5.40 -3.09 3.01
C ARG A 35 -4.94 -1.65 3.12
N ALA A 36 -5.86 -0.74 3.44
CA ALA A 36 -5.54 0.68 3.63
C ALA A 36 -4.49 0.89 4.73
N ASP A 37 -4.58 0.10 5.81
CA ASP A 37 -3.69 0.19 6.98
C ASP A 37 -2.27 -0.38 6.73
N ASP A 38 -2.04 -0.97 5.56
CA ASP A 38 -0.67 -1.31 5.12
C ASP A 38 0.14 -0.03 4.82
N MET A 39 -0.52 1.13 4.65
CA MET A 39 0.11 2.44 4.50
C MET A 39 0.22 3.15 5.86
N ALA A 40 1.35 3.79 6.13
CA ALA A 40 1.53 4.66 7.30
C ALA A 40 1.06 6.10 7.05
N GLY A 41 1.11 6.56 5.80
CA GLY A 41 0.82 7.94 5.49
C GLY A 41 -0.66 8.30 5.68
N ALA A 42 -0.92 9.40 6.38
CA ALA A 42 -2.27 9.94 6.59
C ALA A 42 -3.01 10.28 5.29
N VAL A 43 -2.27 10.43 4.18
CA VAL A 43 -2.80 10.68 2.83
C VAL A 43 -2.86 9.40 2.01
N THR A 44 -1.81 8.59 2.04
CA THR A 44 -1.65 7.39 1.22
C THR A 44 -2.65 6.30 1.61
N ALA A 45 -2.92 6.09 2.91
CA ALA A 45 -3.92 5.14 3.38
C ALA A 45 -5.34 5.44 2.85
N PRO A 46 -5.91 6.66 2.99
CA PRO A 46 -7.19 6.99 2.40
C PRO A 46 -7.24 6.84 0.87
N VAL A 47 -6.17 7.21 0.16
CA VAL A 47 -6.12 7.08 -1.30
C VAL A 47 -6.05 5.61 -1.73
N LEU A 48 -5.28 4.77 -1.02
CA LEU A 48 -5.24 3.34 -1.27
C LEU A 48 -6.64 2.72 -1.08
N ARG A 49 -7.37 3.12 -0.04
CA ARG A 49 -8.76 2.68 0.16
C ARG A 49 -9.65 3.01 -1.04
N LEU A 50 -9.58 4.23 -1.57
CA LEU A 50 -10.34 4.62 -2.77
C LEU A 50 -9.97 3.76 -3.98
N ALA A 51 -8.67 3.47 -4.15
CA ALA A 51 -8.20 2.64 -5.25
C ALA A 51 -8.67 1.17 -5.13
N ILE A 52 -8.69 0.62 -3.92
CA ILE A 52 -9.25 -0.71 -3.63
C ILE A 52 -10.74 -0.75 -4.00
N GLU A 53 -11.51 0.25 -3.59
CA GLU A 53 -12.94 0.34 -3.89
C GLU A 53 -13.21 0.44 -5.40
N LEU A 54 -12.46 1.28 -6.12
CA LEU A 54 -12.59 1.40 -7.57
C LEU A 54 -12.21 0.10 -8.30
N ALA A 55 -11.10 -0.52 -7.92
CA ALA A 55 -10.66 -1.78 -8.53
C ALA A 55 -11.63 -2.94 -8.23
N ALA A 56 -12.28 -2.94 -7.05
CA ALA A 56 -13.34 -3.90 -6.72
C ALA A 56 -14.59 -3.69 -7.60
N ALA A 57 -14.85 -2.45 -8.03
CA ALA A 57 -15.89 -2.10 -9.00
C ALA A 57 -15.42 -2.18 -10.46
N ASP A 58 -14.31 -2.89 -10.74
CA ASP A 58 -13.68 -3.05 -12.05
C ASP A 58 -13.40 -1.71 -12.79
N THR A 59 -13.16 -0.66 -12.01
CA THR A 59 -12.82 0.67 -12.51
C THR A 59 -11.33 0.95 -12.30
N ALA A 60 -10.65 1.44 -13.34
CA ALA A 60 -9.24 1.81 -13.25
C ALA A 60 -9.07 2.96 -12.24
N PRO A 61 -8.13 2.87 -11.27
CA PRO A 61 -7.92 3.89 -10.25
C PRO A 61 -7.13 5.09 -10.78
N ALA A 62 -7.49 5.60 -11.96
CA ALA A 62 -6.88 6.79 -12.56
C ALA A 62 -7.13 8.04 -11.67
N PRO A 63 -6.32 9.10 -11.78
CA PRO A 63 -6.44 10.28 -10.92
C PRO A 63 -7.86 10.89 -10.91
N VAL A 64 -8.49 10.97 -12.08
CA VAL A 64 -9.86 11.49 -12.22
C VAL A 64 -10.90 10.59 -11.55
N ALA A 65 -10.74 9.26 -11.63
CA ALA A 65 -11.65 8.30 -11.02
C ALA A 65 -11.54 8.34 -9.49
N LEU A 66 -10.31 8.38 -8.96
CA LEU A 66 -10.05 8.55 -7.53
C LEU A 66 -10.66 9.84 -6.98
N TYR A 67 -10.45 10.95 -7.70
CA TYR A 67 -11.01 12.25 -7.32
C TYR A 67 -12.55 12.24 -7.33
N ALA A 68 -13.16 11.73 -8.40
CA ALA A 68 -14.62 11.63 -8.51
C ALA A 68 -15.20 10.72 -7.41
N HIS A 69 -14.55 9.59 -7.13
CA HIS A 69 -14.95 8.66 -6.07
C HIS A 69 -14.83 9.29 -4.68
N ALA A 70 -13.76 10.05 -4.43
CA ALA A 70 -13.58 10.78 -3.16
C ALA A 70 -14.68 11.83 -2.93
N ILE A 71 -15.13 12.51 -3.99
CA ILE A 71 -16.21 13.49 -3.91
C ILE A 71 -17.55 12.80 -3.64
N THR A 72 -17.88 11.80 -4.44
CA THR A 72 -19.18 11.10 -4.38
C THR A 72 -19.38 10.38 -3.05
N THR A 73 -18.31 9.86 -2.45
CA THR A 73 -18.33 9.20 -1.13
C THR A 73 -18.14 10.17 0.05
N GLY A 74 -18.07 11.48 -0.18
CA GLY A 74 -17.92 12.49 0.87
C GLY A 74 -16.55 12.50 1.57
N ARG A 75 -15.54 11.84 1.01
CA ARG A 75 -14.18 11.73 1.60
C ARG A 75 -13.30 12.95 1.31
N ALA A 76 -13.71 13.82 0.39
CA ALA A 76 -13.12 15.14 0.16
C ALA A 76 -14.15 16.28 0.37
N PRO A 77 -14.56 16.54 1.63
CA PRO A 77 -15.55 17.58 1.91
C PRO A 77 -14.95 18.99 1.76
N GLY A 78 -15.70 19.88 1.13
CA GLY A 78 -15.33 21.28 0.96
C GLY A 78 -14.31 21.54 -0.16
N ARG A 79 -14.23 22.80 -0.59
CA ARG A 79 -13.40 23.23 -1.73
C ARG A 79 -11.91 23.00 -1.50
N GLN A 80 -11.40 23.36 -0.32
CA GLN A 80 -9.97 23.27 0.00
C GLN A 80 -9.43 21.84 -0.07
N ARG A 81 -10.16 20.85 0.50
CA ARG A 81 -9.75 19.44 0.44
C ARG A 81 -9.78 18.89 -0.99
N ARG A 82 -10.74 19.32 -1.81
CA ARG A 82 -10.83 18.92 -3.21
C ARG A 82 -9.65 19.44 -4.02
N GLU A 83 -9.35 20.74 -3.88
CA GLU A 83 -8.19 21.36 -4.56
C GLU A 83 -6.89 20.67 -4.14
N TRP A 84 -6.69 20.49 -2.83
CA TRP A 84 -5.51 19.78 -2.32
C TRP A 84 -5.41 18.34 -2.83
N LEU A 85 -6.51 17.57 -2.80
CA LEU A 85 -6.51 16.18 -3.27
C LEU A 85 -6.19 16.11 -4.77
N SER A 86 -6.78 17.01 -5.57
CA SER A 86 -6.51 17.05 -7.01
C SER A 86 -5.04 17.34 -7.31
N GLY A 87 -4.42 18.30 -6.62
CA GLY A 87 -2.99 18.57 -6.74
C GLY A 87 -2.14 17.37 -6.36
N TRP A 88 -2.43 16.77 -5.20
CA TRP A 88 -1.69 15.60 -4.72
C TRP A 88 -1.77 14.41 -5.68
N LEU A 89 -2.95 14.11 -6.24
CA LEU A 89 -3.14 13.02 -7.21
C LEU A 89 -2.38 13.28 -8.52
N ILE A 90 -2.42 14.52 -9.03
CA ILE A 90 -1.71 14.90 -10.25
C ILE A 90 -0.20 14.80 -10.05
N ASP A 91 0.33 15.37 -8.97
CA ASP A 91 1.77 15.33 -8.70
C ASP A 91 2.23 13.88 -8.47
N THR A 92 1.47 13.08 -7.72
CA THR A 92 1.79 11.67 -7.49
C THR A 92 1.77 10.84 -8.78
N TYR A 93 0.79 11.06 -9.66
CA TYR A 93 0.74 10.39 -10.96
C TYR A 93 1.91 10.79 -11.87
N ARG A 94 2.21 12.10 -11.94
CA ARG A 94 3.26 12.67 -12.78
C ARG A 94 4.65 12.22 -12.36
N ASP A 95 4.91 12.21 -11.05
CA ASP A 95 6.23 11.93 -10.49
C ASP A 95 6.45 10.42 -10.23
N ALA A 96 5.47 9.58 -10.59
CA ALA A 96 5.52 8.15 -10.34
C ALA A 96 6.61 7.44 -11.18
N PRO A 97 7.22 6.37 -10.64
CA PRO A 97 8.07 5.50 -11.42
C PRO A 97 7.25 4.69 -12.45
N PRO A 98 7.92 4.04 -13.43
CA PRO A 98 7.25 3.20 -14.40
C PRO A 98 6.37 2.10 -13.75
N PRO A 99 5.19 1.75 -14.30
CA PRO A 99 4.28 0.77 -13.72
C PRO A 99 4.90 -0.61 -13.52
N ALA A 100 5.95 -0.94 -14.27
CA ALA A 100 6.72 -2.18 -14.10
C ALA A 100 7.33 -2.34 -12.70
N LEU A 101 7.48 -1.24 -11.93
CA LEU A 101 7.98 -1.27 -10.54
C LEU A 101 6.86 -1.47 -9.51
N ALA A 102 5.59 -1.57 -9.91
CA ALA A 102 4.47 -1.60 -8.97
C ALA A 102 4.52 -2.82 -8.02
N ASP A 103 4.86 -4.00 -8.52
CA ASP A 103 5.03 -5.21 -7.70
C ASP A 103 6.20 -5.06 -6.70
N HIS A 104 7.28 -4.38 -7.10
CA HIS A 104 8.41 -4.03 -6.22
C HIS A 104 7.96 -3.14 -5.06
N LEU A 105 7.27 -2.05 -5.38
CA LEU A 105 6.80 -1.08 -4.41
C LEU A 105 5.75 -1.68 -3.47
N LYS A 106 4.85 -2.56 -3.98
CA LYS A 106 3.93 -3.34 -3.13
C LYS A 106 4.67 -4.12 -2.05
N THR A 107 5.74 -4.79 -2.43
CA THR A 107 6.54 -5.60 -1.49
C THR A 107 7.23 -4.73 -0.46
N ALA A 108 7.78 -3.58 -0.86
CA ALA A 108 8.36 -2.61 0.05
C ALA A 108 7.33 -2.04 1.05
N VAL A 109 6.12 -1.72 0.60
CA VAL A 109 5.01 -1.26 1.47
C VAL A 109 4.63 -2.33 2.49
N LEU A 110 4.45 -3.58 2.06
CA LEU A 110 4.09 -4.68 2.96
C LEU A 110 5.20 -5.01 3.96
N GLU A 111 6.47 -4.92 3.55
CA GLU A 111 7.61 -5.06 4.47
C GLU A 111 7.59 -3.98 5.55
N ALA A 112 7.37 -2.73 5.15
CA ALA A 112 7.28 -1.61 6.09
C ALA A 112 6.09 -1.78 7.04
N ALA A 113 4.93 -2.20 6.53
CA ALA A 113 3.75 -2.50 7.34
C ALA A 113 4.02 -3.59 8.38
N TRP A 114 4.66 -4.69 7.98
CA TRP A 114 5.06 -5.77 8.87
C TRP A 114 6.00 -5.28 9.98
N ARG A 115 7.06 -4.52 9.63
CA ARG A 115 8.00 -3.97 10.62
C ARG A 115 7.29 -3.04 11.62
N ARG A 116 6.35 -2.21 11.17
CA ARG A 116 5.54 -1.34 12.04
C ARG A 116 4.65 -2.15 12.99
N ALA A 117 3.98 -3.18 12.47
CA ALA A 117 3.13 -4.05 13.28
C ALA A 117 3.93 -4.81 14.34
N LEU A 118 5.11 -5.32 13.98
CA LEU A 118 6.03 -5.96 14.90
C LEU A 118 6.46 -5.00 16.02
N LEU A 119 6.89 -3.78 15.68
CA LEU A 119 7.28 -2.78 16.67
C LEU A 119 6.13 -2.41 17.60
N ALA A 120 4.93 -2.22 17.06
CA ALA A 120 3.74 -1.92 17.86
C ALA A 120 3.40 -3.07 18.82
N HIS A 121 3.49 -4.33 18.36
CA HIS A 121 3.29 -5.49 19.22
C HIS A 121 4.35 -5.55 20.33
N THR A 122 5.64 -5.39 20.00
CA THR A 122 6.71 -5.39 21.01
C THR A 122 6.55 -4.28 22.05
N GLN A 123 6.08 -3.10 21.63
CA GLN A 123 5.81 -2.00 22.56
C GLN A 123 4.66 -2.35 23.50
N ARG A 124 3.57 -2.94 22.99
CA ARG A 124 2.46 -3.41 23.84
C ARG A 124 2.94 -4.42 24.89
N VAL A 125 3.76 -5.38 24.50
CA VAL A 125 4.34 -6.37 25.42
C VAL A 125 5.24 -5.72 26.46
N GLN A 126 6.09 -4.77 26.05
CA GLN A 126 6.96 -4.05 26.96
C GLN A 126 6.16 -3.24 27.99
N ASP A 127 5.14 -2.49 27.54
CA ASP A 127 4.28 -1.69 28.42
C ASP A 127 3.51 -2.57 29.42
N ALA A 128 3.10 -3.76 29.00
CA ALA A 128 2.38 -4.71 29.85
C ALA A 128 3.31 -5.41 30.87
N ALA A 129 4.57 -5.67 30.52
CA ALA A 129 5.50 -6.42 31.36
C ALA A 129 5.75 -5.78 32.74
N GLU A 130 5.53 -4.47 32.89
CA GLU A 130 5.72 -3.75 34.15
C GLU A 130 4.54 -3.89 35.13
N THR A 131 3.33 -4.13 34.63
CA THR A 131 2.10 -3.94 35.42
C THR A 131 1.03 -5.02 35.27
N ALA A 132 1.07 -5.81 34.19
CA ALA A 132 0.09 -6.85 33.93
C ALA A 132 0.39 -8.12 34.76
N ASP A 133 -0.65 -8.91 35.02
CA ASP A 133 -0.47 -10.26 35.53
C ASP A 133 0.13 -11.20 34.46
N VAL A 134 0.60 -12.36 34.92
CA VAL A 134 1.33 -13.32 34.07
C VAL A 134 0.44 -13.91 32.99
N ASP A 135 -0.84 -14.16 33.28
CA ASP A 135 -1.77 -14.74 32.30
C ASP A 135 -2.02 -13.75 31.15
N ARG A 136 -2.23 -12.47 31.49
CA ARG A 136 -2.40 -11.41 30.51
C ARG A 136 -1.14 -11.15 29.69
N LEU A 137 0.03 -11.26 30.31
CA LEU A 137 1.30 -11.14 29.60
C LEU A 137 1.51 -12.31 28.62
N HIS A 138 1.12 -13.52 29.00
CA HIS A 138 1.18 -14.69 28.11
C HIS A 138 0.25 -14.53 26.91
N GLU A 139 -1.01 -14.12 27.11
CA GLU A 139 -1.95 -13.83 26.02
C GLU A 139 -1.40 -12.78 25.06
N LEU A 140 -0.80 -11.71 25.59
CA LEU A 140 -0.29 -10.62 24.77
C LEU A 140 0.97 -11.01 23.99
N ALA A 141 1.82 -11.87 24.57
CA ALA A 141 2.99 -12.41 23.88
C ALA A 141 2.60 -13.35 22.72
N ASP A 142 1.48 -14.07 22.85
CA ASP A 142 0.97 -14.97 21.81
C ASP A 142 0.07 -14.27 20.77
N ASP A 143 -0.36 -13.02 21.01
CA ASP A 143 -1.18 -12.19 20.09
C ASP A 143 -0.34 -11.65 18.90
N THR A 144 0.15 -12.57 18.06
CA THR A 144 0.98 -12.29 16.87
C THR A 144 0.20 -12.31 15.56
N ASP A 145 -1.11 -12.58 15.57
CA ASP A 145 -1.95 -12.79 14.39
C ASP A 145 -1.76 -11.73 13.29
N VAL A 146 -1.75 -10.45 13.66
CA VAL A 146 -1.58 -9.33 12.70
C VAL A 146 -0.17 -9.34 12.09
N VAL A 147 0.85 -9.63 12.89
CA VAL A 147 2.25 -9.71 12.45
C VAL A 147 2.42 -10.88 11.50
N ASP A 148 1.87 -12.04 11.85
CA ASP A 148 1.93 -13.25 11.03
C ASP A 148 1.17 -13.08 9.72
N GLU A 149 -0.02 -12.46 9.74
CA GLU A 149 -0.79 -12.18 8.53
C GLU A 149 -0.01 -11.27 7.56
N LEU A 150 0.59 -10.19 8.07
CA LEU A 150 1.43 -9.28 7.28
C LEU A 150 2.66 -10.00 6.71
N TRP A 151 3.29 -10.87 7.50
CA TRP A 151 4.42 -11.68 7.06
C TRP A 151 4.06 -12.60 5.88
N GLN A 152 2.92 -13.29 5.97
CA GLN A 152 2.42 -14.15 4.89
C GLN A 152 2.15 -13.34 3.61
N ARG A 153 1.51 -12.17 3.75
CA ARG A 153 1.22 -11.28 2.61
C ARG A 153 2.50 -10.73 1.96
N TYR A 154 3.49 -10.33 2.75
CA TYR A 154 4.80 -9.91 2.27
C TYR A 154 5.51 -11.05 1.49
N HIS A 155 5.53 -12.25 2.05
CA HIS A 155 6.14 -13.41 1.40
C HIS A 155 5.46 -13.77 0.08
N ALA A 156 4.13 -13.76 0.04
CA ALA A 156 3.37 -14.01 -1.17
C ALA A 156 3.69 -12.95 -2.25
N ALA A 157 3.75 -11.67 -1.89
CA ALA A 157 4.10 -10.59 -2.80
C ALA A 157 5.52 -10.76 -3.37
N ARG A 158 6.50 -11.09 -2.51
CA ARG A 158 7.89 -11.31 -2.91
C ARG A 158 8.05 -12.52 -3.83
N ALA A 159 7.35 -13.63 -3.55
CA ALA A 159 7.37 -14.82 -4.39
C ALA A 159 6.80 -14.57 -5.81
N GLY A 160 5.73 -13.77 -5.91
CA GLY A 160 5.13 -13.39 -7.20
C GLY A 160 6.07 -12.61 -8.11
N GLN A 161 6.98 -11.82 -7.55
CA GLN A 161 8.01 -11.09 -8.31
C GLN A 161 9.02 -12.02 -8.96
N VAL A 162 9.50 -13.02 -8.21
CA VAL A 162 10.48 -14.00 -8.70
C VAL A 162 9.89 -14.79 -9.86
N GLY A 163 8.63 -15.24 -9.76
CA GLY A 163 7.95 -15.94 -10.85
C GLY A 163 7.74 -15.09 -12.10
N THR A 164 7.43 -13.80 -11.94
CA THR A 164 7.25 -12.86 -13.06
C THR A 164 8.59 -12.57 -13.76
N SER A 165 9.67 -12.40 -12.98
CA SER A 165 11.03 -12.20 -13.51
C SER A 165 11.56 -13.42 -14.27
N LEU A 166 11.28 -14.64 -13.78
CA LEU A 166 11.73 -15.88 -14.43
C LEU A 166 11.01 -16.11 -15.77
N THR A 167 9.70 -15.84 -15.81
CA THR A 167 8.90 -15.91 -17.06
C THR A 167 9.35 -14.87 -18.08
N ALA A 168 9.62 -13.63 -17.64
CA ALA A 168 10.12 -12.57 -18.52
C ALA A 168 11.49 -12.92 -19.15
N ARG A 169 12.38 -13.59 -18.41
CA ARG A 169 13.69 -14.01 -18.92
C ARG A 169 13.60 -15.15 -19.93
N LEU A 170 12.58 -16.00 -19.84
CA LEU A 170 12.35 -17.10 -20.78
C LEU A 170 11.67 -16.63 -22.09
N GLY A 171 10.94 -15.52 -22.07
CA GLY A 171 10.25 -14.97 -23.24
C GLY A 171 11.11 -14.14 -24.21
N VAL A 172 12.38 -13.88 -23.90
CA VAL A 172 13.31 -13.09 -24.75
C VAL A 172 14.12 -13.97 -25.72
N ALA A 173 13.93 -15.30 -25.67
CA ALA A 173 14.67 -16.26 -26.48
C ALA A 173 13.87 -16.85 -27.67
N ALA A 174 12.81 -16.19 -28.14
CA ALA A 174 11.99 -16.64 -29.28
C ALA A 174 11.95 -15.62 -30.41
#